data_AF-A0A519RVK0-F1
#
_entry.id   AF-A0A519RVK0-F1
#
_cell.length_a   1.000
_cell.length_b   1.000
_cell.length_c   1.000
_cell.angle_alpha   90.00
_cell.angle_beta   90.00
_cell.angle_gamma   90.00
#
_symmetry.space_group_name_H-M   'P 1'
#
loop_
_entity.id
_entity.type
_entity.pdbx_description
1 polymer ?
#
loop_
_entity_poly.entity_id
_entity_poly.type
_entity_poly.pdbx_seq_one_letter_code
_entity_poly.pdbx_strand_id
1 'polypeptide(L)'
;MTFDQLRNALQQGIYLVINPFVRLLIQVGFTPNAVTLTGLLLNMGVAVLFIVGGEASHRDLRYVGWGGALILFAGLFDMLDGQVARLGNMKSAYGALYDSVLDRYSELFTFLGICYYLVAHHYFMSSLVGFFGLIGSMMVSYTRARAEGLGIECKGGLMQRPERVVLLGVSALACGVASHWLGDDYKLFVPGVPFHVFETLSIFTFPLTALAILANRTAIARLLEAKQALLRQEALLAARPAGASKSGAAKAALLLLGVLAAGLPTDAAAPALTAPVFPVPSGVPNQLFYLQRDPNTNTVIYQLNLNSAGKLDEEEPVRIFWIRYAEHGQQQDLNFIQRKFAYGVKANKIGPDKYELRFAAYGKLPLYLMRGGPDRAFHVYTAIGSQQSVLERIYLHIEGGTFWVPNVKYVELKGNNPATREPVVSRFTV
;
A
#
# COMPACT_ATOMS: atom_id res chain seq x y z
N MET A 1 5.87 -29.47 3.81
CA MET A 1 5.52 -28.22 3.12
C MET A 1 5.20 -27.18 4.17
N THR A 2 5.95 -26.09 4.26
CA THR A 2 5.61 -24.97 5.15
C THR A 2 4.47 -24.13 4.55
N PHE A 3 3.74 -23.39 5.38
CA PHE A 3 2.62 -22.53 4.93
C PHE A 3 3.06 -21.53 3.84
N ASP A 4 4.27 -20.98 3.94
CA ASP A 4 4.84 -20.10 2.91
C ASP A 4 5.12 -20.82 1.59
N GLN A 5 5.56 -22.09 1.62
CA GLN A 5 5.76 -22.89 0.42
C GLN A 5 4.43 -23.19 -0.28
N LEU A 6 3.37 -23.48 0.49
CA LEU A 6 2.03 -23.70 -0.03
C LEU A 6 1.46 -22.41 -0.66
N ARG A 7 1.60 -21.27 0.02
CA ARG A 7 1.17 -19.96 -0.51
C ARG A 7 1.89 -19.61 -1.81
N ASN A 8 3.21 -19.81 -1.87
CA ASN A 8 4.00 -19.50 -3.06
C ASN A 8 3.64 -20.45 -4.22
N ALA A 9 3.40 -21.73 -3.94
CA ALA A 9 2.94 -22.70 -4.94
C ALA A 9 1.55 -22.35 -5.47
N LEU A 10 0.61 -21.96 -4.60
CA LEU A 10 -0.71 -21.47 -4.99
C LEU A 10 -0.64 -20.20 -5.85
N GLN A 11 0.19 -19.23 -5.46
CA GLN A 11 0.40 -18.02 -6.25
C GLN A 11 0.99 -18.32 -7.63
N GLN A 12 1.98 -19.22 -7.72
CA GLN A 12 2.54 -19.64 -9.00
C GLN A 12 1.51 -20.37 -9.85
N GLY A 13 0.68 -21.23 -9.27
CA GLY A 13 -0.44 -21.88 -9.95
C GLY A 13 -1.44 -20.89 -10.52
N ILE A 14 -1.84 -19.89 -9.71
CA ILE A 14 -2.72 -18.80 -10.15
C ILE A 14 -2.08 -18.03 -11.32
N TYR A 15 -0.79 -17.71 -11.25
CA TYR A 15 -0.10 -17.02 -12.34
C TYR A 15 0.04 -17.86 -13.61
N LEU A 16 0.21 -19.17 -13.50
CA LEU A 16 0.24 -20.06 -14.66
C LEU A 16 -1.08 -20.03 -15.42
N VAL A 17 -2.20 -19.96 -14.70
CA VAL A 17 -3.54 -19.89 -15.30
C VAL A 17 -3.84 -18.49 -15.83
N ILE A 18 -3.51 -17.44 -15.07
CA ILE A 18 -3.88 -16.04 -15.40
C ILE A 18 -2.98 -15.44 -16.49
N ASN A 19 -1.68 -15.71 -16.50
CA ASN A 19 -0.73 -15.04 -17.39
C ASN A 19 -1.02 -15.22 -18.90
N PRO A 20 -1.45 -16.40 -19.39
CA PRO A 20 -1.88 -16.55 -20.78
C PRO A 20 -3.02 -15.57 -21.16
N PHE A 21 -4.02 -15.44 -20.29
CA PHE A 21 -5.13 -14.50 -20.51
C PHE A 21 -4.64 -13.04 -20.46
N VAL A 22 -3.78 -12.69 -19.49
CA VAL A 22 -3.21 -11.34 -19.42
C VAL A 22 -2.42 -11.00 -20.68
N ARG A 23 -1.64 -11.95 -21.21
CA ARG A 23 -0.91 -11.76 -22.47
C ARG A 23 -1.84 -11.59 -23.66
N LEU A 24 -2.91 -12.36 -23.74
CA LEU A 24 -3.94 -12.21 -24.77
C LEU A 24 -4.59 -10.82 -24.71
N LEU A 25 -4.97 -10.36 -23.52
CA LEU A 25 -5.54 -9.02 -23.32
C LEU A 25 -4.57 -7.92 -23.79
N ILE A 26 -3.28 -8.05 -23.47
CA ILE A 26 -2.24 -7.12 -23.93
C ILE A 26 -2.12 -7.16 -25.47
N GLN A 27 -2.14 -8.34 -26.08
CA GLN A 27 -2.05 -8.51 -27.54
C GLN A 27 -3.23 -7.88 -28.28
N VAL A 28 -4.43 -7.97 -27.71
CA VAL A 28 -5.65 -7.36 -28.26
C VAL A 28 -5.69 -5.83 -28.03
N GLY A 29 -4.72 -5.27 -27.30
CA GLY A 29 -4.65 -3.83 -27.00
C GLY A 29 -5.56 -3.41 -25.85
N PHE A 30 -6.02 -4.36 -25.03
CA PHE A 30 -6.90 -4.09 -23.90
C PHE A 30 -6.10 -3.45 -22.76
N THR A 31 -6.33 -2.16 -22.52
CA THR A 31 -5.55 -1.37 -21.55
C THR A 31 -5.96 -1.69 -20.10
N PRO A 32 -5.09 -1.44 -19.09
CA PRO A 32 -5.44 -1.62 -17.69
C PRO A 32 -6.73 -0.89 -17.29
N ASN A 33 -6.87 0.38 -17.71
CA ASN A 33 -8.07 1.17 -17.41
C ASN A 33 -9.34 0.58 -18.06
N ALA A 34 -9.23 -0.02 -19.25
CA ALA A 34 -10.36 -0.70 -19.89
C ALA A 34 -10.76 -1.98 -19.13
N VAL A 35 -9.78 -2.71 -18.58
CA VAL A 35 -10.04 -3.87 -17.70
C VAL A 35 -10.78 -3.42 -16.44
N THR A 36 -10.30 -2.38 -15.76
CA THR A 36 -10.97 -1.81 -14.58
C THR A 36 -12.40 -1.35 -14.91
N LEU A 37 -12.59 -0.63 -16.02
CA LEU A 37 -13.91 -0.19 -16.45
C LEU A 37 -14.84 -1.38 -16.73
N THR A 38 -14.32 -2.46 -17.31
CA THR A 38 -15.08 -3.70 -17.52
C THR A 38 -15.49 -4.31 -16.18
N GLY A 39 -14.59 -4.36 -15.20
CA GLY A 39 -14.90 -4.79 -13.83
C GLY A 39 -16.04 -3.98 -13.21
N LEU A 40 -16.03 -2.65 -13.38
CA LEU A 40 -17.11 -1.77 -12.95
C LEU A 40 -18.44 -2.11 -13.63
N LEU A 41 -18.45 -2.25 -14.96
CA LEU A 41 -19.66 -2.58 -15.72
C LEU A 41 -20.23 -3.95 -15.31
N LEU A 42 -19.37 -4.93 -15.03
CA LEU A 42 -19.78 -6.24 -14.52
C LEU A 42 -20.42 -6.12 -13.12
N ASN A 43 -19.86 -5.29 -12.23
CA ASN A 43 -20.46 -5.02 -10.91
C ASN A 43 -21.79 -4.24 -11.01
N MET A 44 -21.96 -3.35 -12.00
CA MET A 44 -23.28 -2.79 -12.30
C MET A 44 -24.26 -3.88 -12.76
N GLY A 45 -23.78 -4.84 -13.56
CA GLY A 45 -24.54 -6.03 -13.95
C GLY A 45 -24.97 -6.89 -12.75
N VAL A 46 -24.10 -7.05 -11.74
CA VAL A 46 -24.45 -7.69 -10.47
C VAL A 46 -25.63 -6.95 -9.83
N ALA A 47 -25.54 -5.62 -9.73
CA ALA A 47 -26.61 -4.80 -9.16
C ALA A 47 -27.94 -5.02 -9.89
N VAL A 48 -27.91 -5.02 -11.22
CA VAL A 48 -29.09 -5.28 -12.06
C VAL A 48 -29.67 -6.68 -11.82
N LEU A 49 -28.84 -7.73 -11.74
CA LEU A 49 -29.32 -9.09 -11.48
C LEU A 49 -30.06 -9.18 -10.14
N PHE A 50 -29.52 -8.57 -9.08
CA PHE A 50 -30.18 -8.54 -7.78
C PHE A 50 -31.44 -7.66 -7.79
N ILE A 51 -31.46 -6.53 -8.50
CA ILE A 51 -32.66 -5.69 -8.62
C ILE A 51 -33.78 -6.44 -9.36
N VAL A 52 -33.47 -7.05 -10.51
CA VAL A 52 -34.44 -7.85 -11.28
C VAL A 52 -34.94 -9.04 -10.46
N GLY A 53 -34.05 -9.72 -9.74
CA GLY A 53 -34.44 -10.79 -8.81
C GLY A 53 -35.31 -10.30 -7.64
N GLY A 54 -35.17 -9.03 -7.25
CA GLY A 54 -35.99 -8.38 -6.23
C GLY A 54 -37.42 -8.09 -6.72
N GLU A 55 -37.57 -7.68 -7.98
CA GLU A 55 -38.86 -7.38 -8.62
C GLU A 55 -39.63 -8.64 -9.05
N ALA A 56 -38.96 -9.80 -9.11
CA ALA A 56 -39.61 -11.05 -9.44
C ALA A 56 -40.69 -11.40 -8.41
N SER A 57 -41.91 -11.72 -8.87
CA SER A 57 -43.07 -11.96 -7.99
C SER A 57 -42.90 -13.16 -7.05
N HIS A 58 -42.01 -14.09 -7.38
CA HIS A 58 -41.59 -15.16 -6.50
C HIS A 58 -40.10 -15.01 -6.24
N ARG A 59 -39.67 -15.35 -5.03
CA ARG A 59 -38.27 -15.32 -4.62
C ARG A 59 -37.48 -16.42 -5.33
N ASP A 60 -37.06 -16.14 -6.55
CA ASP A 60 -36.20 -17.02 -7.32
C ASP A 60 -34.74 -16.80 -6.90
N LEU A 61 -34.20 -17.69 -6.05
CA LEU A 61 -32.83 -17.59 -5.56
C LEU A 61 -31.78 -17.84 -6.64
N ARG A 62 -32.18 -18.22 -7.87
CA ARG A 62 -31.25 -18.31 -9.01
C ARG A 62 -30.65 -16.96 -9.35
N TYR A 63 -31.37 -15.86 -9.18
CA TYR A 63 -30.82 -14.51 -9.36
C TYR A 63 -29.70 -14.22 -8.36
N VAL A 64 -29.84 -14.67 -7.11
CA VAL A 64 -28.78 -14.59 -6.10
C VAL A 64 -27.58 -15.45 -6.52
N GLY A 65 -27.84 -16.67 -7.03
CA GLY A 65 -26.82 -17.57 -7.55
C GLY A 65 -26.00 -16.97 -8.69
N TRP A 66 -26.67 -16.47 -9.73
CA TRP A 66 -26.05 -15.80 -10.87
C TRP A 66 -25.37 -14.50 -10.49
N GLY A 67 -25.95 -13.73 -9.57
CA GLY A 67 -25.31 -12.57 -8.96
C GLY A 67 -23.99 -12.95 -8.28
N GLY A 68 -23.97 -14.04 -7.51
CA GLY A 68 -22.77 -14.59 -6.89
C GLY A 68 -21.70 -15.01 -7.90
N ALA A 69 -22.10 -15.73 -8.96
CA ALA A 69 -21.21 -16.11 -10.05
C ALA A 69 -20.60 -14.87 -10.74
N LEU A 70 -21.41 -13.85 -11.00
CA LEU A 70 -20.97 -12.62 -11.64
C LEU A 70 -20.07 -11.78 -10.71
N ILE A 71 -20.30 -11.75 -9.39
CA ILE A 71 -19.38 -11.14 -8.40
C ILE A 71 -18.00 -11.79 -8.48
N LEU A 72 -17.93 -13.13 -8.48
CA LEU A 72 -16.66 -13.85 -8.58
C LEU A 72 -15.97 -13.57 -9.91
N PHE A 73 -16.73 -13.58 -11.00
CA PHE A 73 -16.20 -13.29 -12.33
C PHE A 73 -15.69 -11.85 -12.46
N ALA A 74 -16.44 -10.86 -11.98
CA ALA A 74 -16.03 -9.45 -11.96
C ALA A 74 -14.76 -9.25 -11.13
N GLY A 75 -14.66 -9.92 -9.97
CA GLY A 75 -13.46 -9.89 -9.12
C GLY A 75 -12.19 -10.41 -9.81
N LEU A 76 -12.31 -11.23 -10.85
CA LEU A 76 -11.15 -11.61 -11.68
C LEU A 76 -10.63 -10.42 -12.48
N PHE A 77 -11.50 -9.57 -13.04
CA PHE A 77 -11.09 -8.40 -13.81
C PHE A 77 -10.35 -7.38 -12.95
N ASP A 78 -10.81 -7.19 -11.71
CA ASP A 78 -10.15 -6.36 -10.70
C ASP A 78 -8.74 -6.88 -10.30
N MET A 79 -8.46 -8.17 -10.51
CA MET A 79 -7.11 -8.72 -10.31
C MET A 79 -6.27 -8.64 -11.59
N LEU A 80 -6.92 -8.68 -12.75
CA LEU A 80 -6.29 -8.68 -14.07
C LEU A 80 -5.73 -7.30 -14.43
N ASP A 81 -6.38 -6.20 -14.10
CA ASP A 81 -5.93 -4.85 -14.48
C ASP A 81 -4.51 -4.52 -13.97
N GLY A 82 -4.20 -4.87 -12.72
CA GLY A 82 -2.89 -4.71 -12.12
C GLY A 82 -1.84 -5.63 -12.75
N GLN A 83 -2.24 -6.82 -13.22
CA GLN A 83 -1.35 -7.73 -13.96
C GLN A 83 -1.11 -7.24 -15.39
N VAL A 84 -2.13 -6.74 -16.08
CA VAL A 84 -2.03 -6.13 -17.41
C VAL A 84 -1.12 -4.90 -17.34
N ALA A 85 -1.26 -4.06 -16.30
CA ALA A 85 -0.37 -2.93 -16.08
C ALA A 85 1.09 -3.38 -15.83
N ARG A 86 1.30 -4.45 -15.06
CA ARG A 86 2.63 -5.00 -14.75
C ARG A 86 3.31 -5.64 -15.95
N LEU A 87 2.64 -6.56 -16.63
CA LEU A 87 3.18 -7.34 -17.74
C LEU A 87 3.21 -6.56 -19.05
N GLY A 88 2.24 -5.66 -19.26
CA GLY A 88 2.19 -4.77 -20.43
C GLY A 88 3.10 -3.54 -20.31
N ASN A 89 3.80 -3.37 -19.18
CA ASN A 89 4.61 -2.19 -18.88
C ASN A 89 3.82 -0.85 -18.98
N MET A 90 2.52 -0.88 -18.63
CA MET A 90 1.58 0.25 -18.72
C MET A 90 1.23 0.84 -17.35
N LYS A 91 2.12 0.73 -16.36
CA LYS A 91 1.90 1.27 -15.01
C LYS A 91 1.82 2.80 -15.06
N SER A 92 0.82 3.38 -14.42
CA SER A 92 0.70 4.83 -14.26
C SER A 92 0.10 5.21 -12.90
N ALA A 93 0.45 6.39 -12.39
CA ALA A 93 -0.11 6.91 -11.15
C ALA A 93 -1.62 7.20 -11.29
N TYR A 94 -2.04 7.75 -12.44
CA TYR A 94 -3.45 7.95 -12.74
C TYR A 94 -4.21 6.61 -12.81
N GLY A 95 -3.64 5.59 -13.46
CA GLY A 95 -4.26 4.25 -13.51
C GLY A 95 -4.45 3.65 -12.12
N ALA A 96 -3.46 3.79 -11.22
CA ALA A 96 -3.61 3.34 -9.84
C ALA A 96 -4.69 4.10 -9.06
N LEU A 97 -4.86 5.42 -9.30
CA LEU A 97 -5.96 6.20 -8.72
C LEU A 97 -7.31 5.80 -9.33
N TYR A 98 -7.36 5.58 -10.64
CA TYR A 98 -8.54 5.20 -11.40
C TYR A 98 -9.08 3.84 -10.95
N ASP A 99 -8.22 2.82 -10.93
CA ASP A 99 -8.47 1.48 -10.38
C ASP A 99 -9.08 1.57 -8.98
N SER A 100 -8.32 2.20 -8.08
CA SER A 100 -8.77 2.54 -6.75
C SER A 100 -10.19 3.13 -6.73
N VAL A 101 -10.45 4.24 -7.41
CA VAL A 101 -11.76 4.92 -7.35
C VAL A 101 -12.88 4.02 -7.87
N LEU A 102 -12.67 3.32 -8.99
CA LEU A 102 -13.68 2.45 -9.57
C LEU A 102 -13.96 1.21 -8.73
N ASP A 103 -12.99 0.70 -7.97
CA ASP A 103 -13.23 -0.36 -6.99
C ASP A 103 -14.30 0.00 -5.98
N ARG A 104 -14.26 1.26 -5.49
CA ARG A 104 -15.23 1.76 -4.53
C ARG A 104 -16.62 1.83 -5.16
N TYR A 105 -16.72 2.33 -6.39
CA TYR A 105 -17.99 2.34 -7.11
C TYR A 105 -18.51 0.92 -7.36
N SER A 106 -17.63 -0.01 -7.74
CA SER A 106 -17.97 -1.42 -7.96
C SER A 106 -18.59 -2.05 -6.70
N GLU A 107 -17.99 -1.81 -5.53
CA GLU A 107 -18.56 -2.26 -4.25
C GLU A 107 -19.89 -1.57 -3.93
N LEU A 108 -20.02 -0.25 -4.17
CA LEU A 108 -21.26 0.49 -3.98
C LEU A 108 -22.41 -0.09 -4.81
N PHE A 109 -22.18 -0.39 -6.09
CA PHE A 109 -23.18 -0.99 -6.96
C PHE A 109 -23.56 -2.41 -6.50
N THR A 110 -22.58 -3.25 -6.17
CA THR A 110 -22.83 -4.61 -5.68
C THR A 110 -23.66 -4.61 -4.39
N PHE A 111 -23.28 -3.79 -3.40
CA PHE A 111 -24.07 -3.67 -2.16
C PHE A 111 -25.44 -3.04 -2.39
N LEU A 112 -25.57 -2.07 -3.31
CA LEU A 112 -26.87 -1.49 -3.67
C LEU A 112 -27.84 -2.58 -4.15
N GLY A 113 -27.40 -3.42 -5.09
CA GLY A 113 -28.22 -4.53 -5.59
C GLY A 113 -28.61 -5.51 -4.49
N ILE A 114 -27.63 -5.95 -3.69
CA ILE A 114 -27.87 -6.86 -2.57
C ILE A 114 -28.89 -6.28 -1.57
N CYS A 115 -28.70 -5.03 -1.14
CA CYS A 115 -29.60 -4.37 -0.20
C CYS A 115 -31.00 -4.19 -0.79
N TYR A 116 -31.10 -3.86 -2.08
CA TYR A 116 -32.38 -3.75 -2.78
C TYR A 116 -33.12 -5.08 -2.79
N TYR A 117 -32.46 -6.16 -3.23
CA TYR A 117 -33.02 -7.51 -3.27
C TYR A 117 -33.56 -7.94 -1.89
N LEU A 118 -32.78 -7.69 -0.84
CA LEU A 118 -33.19 -8.03 0.52
C LEU A 118 -34.41 -7.20 0.97
N VAL A 119 -34.48 -5.92 0.65
CA VAL A 119 -35.66 -5.09 0.99
C VAL A 119 -36.90 -5.54 0.23
N ALA A 120 -36.77 -5.79 -1.08
CA ALA A 120 -37.87 -6.21 -1.94
C ALA A 120 -38.52 -7.52 -1.46
N HIS A 121 -37.72 -8.45 -0.93
CA HIS A 121 -38.19 -9.72 -0.36
C HIS A 121 -38.48 -9.67 1.16
N HIS A 122 -38.68 -8.47 1.74
CA HIS A 122 -39.02 -8.25 3.15
C HIS A 122 -37.92 -8.61 4.19
N TYR A 123 -36.66 -8.73 3.78
CA TYR A 123 -35.49 -8.93 4.65
C TYR A 123 -34.85 -7.61 5.08
N PHE A 124 -35.66 -6.68 5.60
CA PHE A 124 -35.20 -5.34 5.98
C PHE A 124 -34.01 -5.37 6.96
N MET A 125 -34.06 -6.22 7.98
CA MET A 125 -32.95 -6.39 8.94
C MET A 125 -31.66 -6.88 8.28
N SER A 126 -31.75 -7.83 7.34
CA SER A 126 -30.56 -8.31 6.62
C SER A 126 -30.02 -7.24 5.65
N SER A 127 -30.90 -6.41 5.08
CA SER A 127 -30.49 -5.26 4.26
C SER A 127 -29.74 -4.21 5.08
N LEU A 128 -30.22 -3.89 6.30
CA LEU A 128 -29.48 -3.02 7.23
C LEU A 128 -28.10 -3.59 7.55
N VAL A 129 -27.99 -4.90 7.77
CA VAL A 129 -26.69 -5.57 7.96
C VAL A 129 -25.82 -5.46 6.70
N GLY A 130 -26.38 -5.63 5.51
CA GLY A 130 -25.70 -5.39 4.24
C GLY A 130 -25.18 -3.96 4.12
N PHE A 131 -25.99 -2.97 4.51
CA PHE A 131 -25.59 -1.56 4.56
C PHE A 131 -24.47 -1.31 5.57
N PHE A 132 -24.50 -1.94 6.76
CA PHE A 132 -23.36 -1.92 7.68
C PHE A 132 -22.10 -2.56 7.08
N GLY A 133 -22.27 -3.62 6.27
CA GLY A 133 -21.19 -4.21 5.48
C GLY A 133 -20.59 -3.23 4.48
N LEU A 134 -21.42 -2.46 3.79
CA LEU A 134 -20.99 -1.40 2.89
C LEU A 134 -20.18 -0.31 3.62
N ILE A 135 -20.66 0.16 4.77
CA ILE A 135 -19.91 1.12 5.61
C ILE A 135 -18.53 0.55 5.96
N GLY A 136 -18.49 -0.70 6.43
CA GLY A 136 -17.24 -1.38 6.76
C GLY A 136 -16.30 -1.47 5.55
N SER A 137 -16.83 -1.86 4.39
CA SER A 137 -16.09 -1.97 3.12
C SER A 137 -15.39 -0.67 2.74
N MET A 138 -16.14 0.44 2.79
CA MET A 138 -15.64 1.78 2.48
C MET A 138 -14.58 2.22 3.49
N MET A 139 -14.83 2.02 4.79
CA MET A 139 -13.92 2.43 5.85
C MET A 139 -12.62 1.62 5.87
N VAL A 140 -12.63 0.35 5.48
CA VAL A 140 -11.40 -0.46 5.33
C VAL A 140 -10.46 0.17 4.30
N SER A 141 -11.00 0.58 3.15
CA SER A 141 -10.24 1.20 2.06
C SER A 141 -9.81 2.63 2.40
N TYR A 142 -10.72 3.44 2.95
CA TYR A 142 -10.44 4.84 3.30
C TYR A 142 -9.39 4.96 4.40
N THR A 143 -9.53 4.20 5.50
CA THR A 143 -8.56 4.24 6.61
C THR A 143 -7.17 3.86 6.14
N ARG A 144 -7.05 2.89 5.22
CA ARG A 144 -5.76 2.54 4.61
C ARG A 144 -5.20 3.69 3.78
N ALA A 145 -5.98 4.24 2.84
CA ALA A 145 -5.52 5.34 1.99
C ALA A 145 -5.12 6.57 2.81
N ARG A 146 -5.87 6.88 3.88
CA ARG A 146 -5.57 8.00 4.77
C ARG A 146 -4.32 7.75 5.62
N ALA A 147 -4.15 6.54 6.15
CA ALA A 147 -2.94 6.16 6.88
C ALA A 147 -1.70 6.21 5.98
N GLU A 148 -1.78 5.67 4.77
CA GLU A 148 -0.69 5.73 3.77
C GLU A 148 -0.37 7.19 3.40
N GLY A 149 -1.38 8.06 3.28
CA GLY A 149 -1.21 9.50 3.09
C GLY A 149 -0.54 10.23 4.27
N LEU A 150 -0.56 9.65 5.47
CA LEU A 150 0.19 10.11 6.64
C LEU A 150 1.57 9.42 6.77
N GLY A 151 1.98 8.62 5.78
CA GLY A 151 3.25 7.91 5.77
C GLY A 151 3.24 6.60 6.59
N ILE A 152 2.07 6.12 7.01
CA ILE A 152 1.92 4.88 7.78
C ILE A 152 1.47 3.75 6.86
N GLU A 153 2.23 2.65 6.81
CA GLU A 153 1.81 1.47 6.06
C GLU A 153 0.73 0.68 6.82
N CYS A 154 -0.48 0.58 6.26
CA CYS A 154 -1.58 -0.20 6.81
C CYS A 154 -1.97 -1.35 5.86
N LYS A 155 -1.31 -2.51 6.02
CA LYS A 155 -1.51 -3.69 5.14
C LYS A 155 -2.30 -4.84 5.80
N GLY A 156 -2.54 -4.77 7.12
CA GLY A 156 -3.23 -5.81 7.88
C GLY A 156 -4.77 -5.78 7.73
N GLY A 157 -5.44 -6.75 8.35
CA GLY A 157 -6.90 -6.83 8.42
C GLY A 157 -7.48 -8.18 8.00
N LEU A 158 -8.55 -8.60 8.67
CA LEU A 158 -9.20 -9.91 8.45
C LEU A 158 -10.15 -9.91 7.24
N MET A 159 -10.68 -8.75 6.85
CA MET A 159 -11.69 -8.62 5.80
C MET A 159 -11.28 -7.56 4.78
N GLN A 160 -10.31 -7.90 3.94
CA GLN A 160 -9.88 -7.06 2.83
C GLN A 160 -10.73 -7.38 1.59
N ARG A 161 -10.40 -6.74 0.46
CA ARG A 161 -11.22 -6.83 -0.75
C ARG A 161 -11.31 -8.27 -1.31
N PRO A 162 -10.21 -9.04 -1.47
CA PRO A 162 -10.30 -10.40 -1.99
C PRO A 162 -11.19 -11.29 -1.11
N GLU A 163 -11.05 -11.19 0.22
CA GLU A 163 -11.84 -11.98 1.16
C GLU A 163 -13.33 -11.63 1.08
N ARG A 164 -13.67 -10.33 0.92
CA ARG A 164 -15.06 -9.89 0.73
C ARG A 164 -15.67 -10.42 -0.55
N VAL A 165 -14.97 -10.29 -1.68
CA VAL A 165 -15.44 -10.73 -2.99
C VAL A 165 -15.69 -12.24 -2.98
N VAL A 166 -14.74 -13.02 -2.43
CA VAL A 166 -14.89 -14.47 -2.31
C VAL A 166 -16.05 -14.83 -1.38
N LEU A 167 -16.15 -14.21 -0.20
CA LEU A 167 -17.20 -14.52 0.76
C LEU A 167 -18.60 -14.22 0.20
N LEU A 168 -18.81 -13.04 -0.40
CA LEU A 168 -20.08 -12.67 -1.03
C LEU A 168 -20.39 -13.54 -2.24
N GLY A 169 -19.45 -13.69 -3.15
CA GLY A 169 -19.65 -14.43 -4.39
C GLY A 169 -19.93 -15.92 -4.16
N VAL A 170 -19.13 -16.58 -3.32
CA VAL A 170 -19.30 -18.01 -3.01
C VAL A 170 -20.58 -18.25 -2.21
N SER A 171 -20.91 -17.41 -1.22
CA SER A 171 -22.14 -17.59 -0.44
C SER A 171 -23.41 -17.35 -1.26
N ALA A 172 -23.41 -16.35 -2.14
CA ALA A 172 -24.53 -16.09 -3.05
C ALA A 172 -24.68 -17.22 -4.08
N LEU A 173 -23.57 -17.69 -4.67
CA LEU A 173 -23.57 -18.84 -5.57
C LEU A 173 -24.08 -20.11 -4.89
N ALA A 174 -23.55 -20.41 -3.69
CA ALA A 174 -23.98 -21.54 -2.88
C ALA A 174 -25.47 -21.45 -2.52
N CYS A 175 -25.98 -20.25 -2.22
CA CYS A 175 -27.40 -20.02 -1.96
C CYS A 175 -28.26 -20.39 -3.18
N GLY A 176 -27.89 -19.94 -4.39
CA GLY A 176 -28.64 -20.27 -5.61
C GLY A 176 -28.53 -21.75 -6.00
N VAL A 177 -27.38 -22.40 -5.77
CA VAL A 177 -27.24 -23.85 -6.00
C VAL A 177 -28.05 -24.65 -4.98
N ALA A 178 -27.99 -24.28 -3.70
CA ALA A 178 -28.71 -24.96 -2.63
C ALA A 178 -30.23 -24.84 -2.81
N SER A 179 -30.72 -23.74 -3.39
CA SER A 179 -32.14 -23.57 -3.66
C SER A 179 -32.71 -24.59 -4.64
N HIS A 180 -31.89 -25.12 -5.55
CA HIS A 180 -32.30 -26.21 -6.43
C HIS A 180 -32.66 -27.50 -5.67
N TRP A 181 -31.98 -27.77 -4.55
CA TRP A 181 -32.15 -29.00 -3.76
C TRP A 181 -33.11 -28.83 -2.60
N LEU A 182 -33.01 -27.70 -1.88
CA LEU A 182 -33.80 -27.41 -0.68
C LEU A 182 -35.14 -26.74 -1.01
N GLY A 183 -35.25 -26.10 -2.17
CA GLY A 183 -36.32 -25.17 -2.51
C GLY A 183 -36.01 -23.74 -2.06
N ASP A 184 -36.63 -22.77 -2.73
CA ASP A 184 -36.37 -21.34 -2.49
C ASP A 184 -36.90 -20.86 -1.13
N ASP A 185 -37.94 -21.52 -0.61
CA ASP A 185 -38.66 -21.14 0.63
C ASP A 185 -38.46 -22.12 1.79
N TYR A 186 -37.41 -22.95 1.77
CA TYR A 186 -37.14 -23.86 2.87
C TYR A 186 -36.89 -23.11 4.18
N LYS A 187 -37.54 -23.56 5.26
CA LYS A 187 -37.46 -22.97 6.61
C LYS A 187 -37.26 -24.08 7.64
N LEU A 188 -36.24 -23.91 8.48
CA LEU A 188 -35.98 -24.78 9.63
C LEU A 188 -36.51 -24.14 10.90
N PHE A 189 -37.38 -24.89 11.59
CA PHE A 189 -37.96 -24.50 12.86
C PHE A 189 -37.32 -25.28 14.00
N VAL A 190 -36.96 -24.58 15.08
CA VAL A 190 -36.53 -25.22 16.33
C VAL A 190 -37.61 -24.96 17.38
N PRO A 191 -38.19 -26.01 17.99
CA PRO A 191 -39.19 -25.84 19.04
C PRO A 191 -38.67 -24.95 20.17
N GLY A 192 -39.45 -23.91 20.52
CA GLY A 192 -39.09 -22.95 21.58
C GLY A 192 -38.41 -21.65 21.11
N VAL A 193 -38.08 -21.51 19.82
CA VAL A 193 -37.53 -20.28 19.25
C VAL A 193 -38.61 -19.53 18.45
N PRO A 194 -38.86 -18.23 18.69
CA PRO A 194 -39.96 -17.49 18.06
C PRO A 194 -39.66 -17.06 16.60
N PHE A 195 -38.50 -17.40 16.06
CA PHE A 195 -38.05 -17.03 14.70
C PHE A 195 -37.50 -18.24 13.95
N HIS A 196 -37.51 -18.19 12.61
CA HIS A 196 -36.90 -19.21 11.77
C HIS A 196 -35.38 -19.23 12.00
N VAL A 197 -34.83 -20.38 12.38
CA VAL A 197 -33.40 -20.50 12.70
C VAL A 197 -32.56 -20.56 11.44
N PHE A 198 -33.12 -21.08 10.35
CA PHE A 198 -32.46 -21.15 9.07
C PHE A 198 -33.49 -21.08 7.94
N GLU A 199 -33.15 -20.34 6.90
CA GLU A 199 -33.87 -20.30 5.63
C GLU A 199 -32.87 -20.52 4.49
N THR A 200 -33.30 -20.93 3.29
CA THR A 200 -32.34 -21.11 2.17
C THR A 200 -31.49 -19.85 1.94
N LEU A 201 -32.10 -18.67 2.06
CA LEU A 201 -31.43 -17.38 1.95
C LEU A 201 -30.39 -17.13 3.07
N SER A 202 -30.47 -17.82 4.21
CA SER A 202 -29.48 -17.76 5.30
C SER A 202 -28.09 -18.20 4.87
N ILE A 203 -27.98 -19.03 3.83
CA ILE A 203 -26.69 -19.42 3.21
C ILE A 203 -25.94 -18.18 2.71
N PHE A 204 -26.66 -17.13 2.31
CA PHE A 204 -26.10 -15.86 1.90
C PHE A 204 -26.08 -14.81 3.03
N THR A 205 -27.16 -14.69 3.80
CA THR A 205 -27.27 -13.60 4.80
C THR A 205 -26.40 -13.82 6.05
N PHE A 206 -26.10 -15.06 6.45
CA PHE A 206 -25.15 -15.32 7.54
C PHE A 206 -23.71 -14.92 7.17
N PRO A 207 -23.16 -15.32 6.01
CA PRO A 207 -21.89 -14.79 5.51
C PRO A 207 -21.88 -13.26 5.34
N LEU A 208 -22.96 -12.66 4.86
CA LEU A 208 -23.09 -11.20 4.77
C LEU A 208 -22.98 -10.54 6.16
N THR A 209 -23.58 -11.15 7.18
CA THR A 209 -23.49 -10.68 8.58
C THR A 209 -22.06 -10.79 9.11
N ALA A 210 -21.40 -11.92 8.87
CA ALA A 210 -20.00 -12.10 9.24
C ALA A 210 -19.10 -11.06 8.54
N LEU A 211 -19.34 -10.82 7.24
CA LEU A 211 -18.65 -9.79 6.48
C LEU A 211 -18.82 -8.42 7.13
N ALA A 212 -20.05 -8.03 7.47
CA ALA A 212 -20.33 -6.73 8.05
C ALA A 212 -19.57 -6.51 9.37
N ILE A 213 -19.57 -7.51 10.25
CA ILE A 213 -18.85 -7.46 11.51
C ILE A 213 -17.33 -7.37 11.27
N LEU A 214 -16.79 -8.25 10.42
CA LEU A 214 -15.35 -8.36 10.19
C LEU A 214 -14.80 -7.15 9.43
N ALA A 215 -15.54 -6.57 8.50
CA ALA A 215 -15.15 -5.36 7.77
C ALA A 215 -15.05 -4.15 8.72
N ASN A 216 -16.06 -3.93 9.55
CA ASN A 216 -16.03 -2.83 10.53
C ASN A 216 -14.95 -3.03 11.60
N ARG A 217 -14.79 -4.26 12.11
CA ARG A 217 -13.68 -4.59 13.02
C ARG A 217 -12.32 -4.33 12.34
N THR A 218 -12.17 -4.67 11.07
CA THR A 218 -10.93 -4.44 10.31
C THR A 218 -10.67 -2.94 10.13
N ALA A 219 -11.69 -2.14 9.83
CA ALA A 219 -11.55 -0.69 9.72
C ALA A 219 -11.08 -0.05 11.04
N ILE A 220 -11.67 -0.46 12.17
CA ILE A 220 -11.27 0.02 13.51
C ILE A 220 -9.86 -0.46 13.85
N ALA A 221 -9.52 -1.72 13.56
CA ALA A 221 -8.18 -2.25 13.80
C ALA A 221 -7.11 -1.45 13.04
N ARG A 222 -7.35 -1.14 11.75
CA ARG A 222 -6.44 -0.30 10.95
C ARG A 222 -6.29 1.11 11.53
N LEU A 223 -7.37 1.69 12.07
CA LEU A 223 -7.31 3.00 12.70
C LEU A 223 -6.46 2.97 13.98
N LEU A 224 -6.63 1.94 14.80
CA LEU A 224 -5.86 1.76 16.03
C LEU A 224 -4.38 1.47 15.74
N GLU A 225 -4.09 0.65 14.73
CA GLU A 225 -2.73 0.40 14.24
C GLU A 225 -2.08 1.71 13.76
N ALA A 226 -2.81 2.51 12.98
CA ALA A 226 -2.33 3.81 12.53
C ALA A 226 -2.08 4.77 13.69
N LYS A 227 -2.99 4.84 14.68
CA LYS A 227 -2.80 5.63 15.91
C LYS A 227 -1.53 5.22 16.65
N GLN A 228 -1.32 3.92 16.86
CA GLN A 228 -0.12 3.44 17.54
C GLN A 228 1.15 3.77 16.76
N ALA A 229 1.12 3.66 15.44
CA ALA A 229 2.25 4.00 14.59
C ALA A 229 2.58 5.51 14.65
N LEU A 230 1.57 6.37 14.63
CA LEU A 230 1.72 7.81 14.78
C LEU A 230 2.26 8.19 16.16
N LEU A 231 1.70 7.63 17.24
CA LEU A 231 2.21 7.87 18.60
C LEU A 231 3.66 7.42 18.77
N ARG A 232 4.04 6.29 18.15
CA ARG A 232 5.45 5.85 18.11
C ARG A 232 6.31 6.85 17.36
N GLN A 233 5.83 7.37 16.23
CA GLN A 233 6.54 8.39 15.46
C GLN A 233 6.74 9.69 16.27
N GLU A 234 5.70 10.15 16.98
CA GLU A 234 5.78 11.32 17.87
C GLU A 234 6.73 11.09 19.05
N ALA A 235 6.66 9.93 19.71
CA ALA A 235 7.56 9.58 20.80
C ALA A 235 9.03 9.52 20.33
N LEU A 236 9.28 8.98 19.14
CA LEU A 236 10.62 8.96 18.52
C LEU A 236 11.13 10.37 18.20
N LEU A 237 10.24 11.30 17.84
CA LEU A 237 10.58 12.71 17.63
C LEU A 237 10.87 13.42 18.96
N ALA A 238 10.11 13.13 20.02
CA ALA A 238 10.26 13.72 21.35
C ALA A 238 11.49 13.21 22.12
N ALA A 239 11.91 11.97 21.92
CA ALA A 239 13.06 11.36 22.60
C ALA A 239 14.44 11.82 22.07
N ARG A 240 14.49 12.77 21.13
CA ARG A 240 15.74 13.30 20.59
C ARG A 240 16.35 14.29 21.59
N PRO A 241 17.65 14.17 21.94
CA PRO A 241 18.27 15.01 22.96
C PRO A 241 18.15 16.49 22.60
N ALA A 242 17.64 17.28 23.55
CA ALA A 242 17.43 18.71 23.44
C ALA A 242 18.78 19.44 23.33
N GLY A 243 19.24 19.62 22.09
CA GLY A 243 20.50 20.27 21.79
C GLY A 243 20.47 20.98 20.45
N ALA A 244 19.54 21.92 20.25
CA ALA A 244 19.74 23.16 19.48
C ALA A 244 18.43 23.96 19.36
N SER A 245 18.54 25.25 19.67
CA SER A 245 17.54 26.33 19.48
C SER A 245 16.39 26.42 20.48
N LYS A 246 16.61 27.26 21.50
CA LYS A 246 15.58 27.91 22.32
C LYS A 246 14.85 28.94 21.46
N SER A 247 13.74 28.55 20.83
CA SER A 247 12.72 29.49 20.35
C SER A 247 11.45 28.69 20.02
N GLY A 248 10.44 28.75 20.89
CA GLY A 248 9.13 28.14 20.57
C GLY A 248 8.33 27.55 21.74
N ALA A 249 8.83 27.60 22.97
CA ALA A 249 8.17 26.99 24.14
C ALA A 249 6.81 27.63 24.55
N ALA A 250 6.32 28.63 23.82
CA ALA A 250 5.05 29.31 24.15
C ALA A 250 3.82 28.79 23.37
N LYS A 251 3.95 27.86 22.41
CA LYS A 251 2.81 27.44 21.56
C LYS A 251 2.20 26.07 21.88
N ALA A 252 2.79 25.28 22.78
CA ALA A 252 2.35 23.91 23.04
C ALA A 252 1.16 23.77 24.03
N ALA A 253 0.67 24.86 24.62
CA ALA A 253 -0.33 24.81 25.70
C ALA A 253 -1.79 25.14 25.28
N LEU A 254 -2.07 25.37 24.00
CA LEU A 254 -3.41 25.81 23.56
C LEU A 254 -3.94 24.94 22.40
N LEU A 255 -4.06 23.62 22.60
CA LEU A 255 -4.64 22.73 21.57
C LEU A 255 -5.48 21.58 22.14
N LEU A 256 -6.11 21.78 23.31
CA LEU A 256 -6.87 20.74 24.00
C LEU A 256 -8.34 21.07 24.31
N LEU A 257 -8.91 22.13 23.73
CA LEU A 257 -10.36 22.40 23.82
C LEU A 257 -10.85 22.99 22.49
N GLY A 258 -11.52 22.17 21.68
CA GLY A 258 -12.08 22.64 20.41
C GLY A 258 -12.54 21.56 19.43
N VAL A 259 -13.07 20.42 19.90
CA VAL A 259 -13.80 19.49 19.03
C VAL A 259 -15.14 19.17 19.70
N LEU A 260 -16.13 20.03 19.46
CA LEU A 260 -17.57 19.77 19.56
C LEU A 260 -18.33 21.06 19.15
N ALA A 261 -18.49 21.29 17.85
CA ALA A 261 -19.64 21.99 17.26
C ALA A 261 -19.46 22.08 15.74
N ALA A 262 -20.59 21.93 15.03
CA ALA A 262 -20.72 21.83 13.59
C ALA A 262 -20.42 23.13 12.81
N GLY A 263 -20.16 22.97 11.51
CA GLY A 263 -20.29 24.04 10.51
C GLY A 263 -19.03 24.23 9.67
N LEU A 264 -19.09 23.86 8.38
CA LEU A 264 -18.17 24.39 7.37
C LEU A 264 -18.43 25.91 7.24
N PRO A 265 -17.37 26.71 7.04
CA PRO A 265 -17.15 27.20 5.68
C PRO A 265 -15.69 27.14 5.20
N THR A 266 -15.61 27.29 3.90
CA THR A 266 -14.51 27.27 2.95
C THR A 266 -13.41 28.30 3.19
N ASP A 267 -12.23 27.99 2.64
CA ASP A 267 -11.05 28.83 2.41
C ASP A 267 -10.30 29.39 3.61
N ALA A 268 -9.41 28.56 4.16
CA ALA A 268 -8.17 29.03 4.76
C ALA A 268 -7.03 28.06 4.37
N ALA A 269 -5.98 28.60 3.76
CA ALA A 269 -4.80 27.86 3.33
C ALA A 269 -4.28 26.96 4.46
N ALA A 270 -4.12 25.67 4.15
CA ALA A 270 -3.57 24.69 5.09
C ALA A 270 -2.21 25.17 5.60
N PRO A 271 -1.96 25.21 6.92
CA PRO A 271 -0.63 25.50 7.43
C PRO A 271 0.30 24.37 7.02
N ALA A 272 1.44 24.71 6.41
CA ALA A 272 2.45 23.78 5.98
C ALA A 272 2.90 22.87 7.15
N LEU A 273 2.78 21.55 6.96
CA LEU A 273 3.31 20.55 7.88
C LEU A 273 4.80 20.81 8.10
N THR A 274 5.24 20.96 9.35
CA THR A 274 6.66 21.09 9.67
C THR A 274 7.39 19.81 9.28
N ALA A 275 8.43 19.96 8.46
CA ALA A 275 9.21 18.85 7.90
C ALA A 275 9.77 17.91 8.98
N PRO A 276 9.79 16.59 8.76
CA PRO A 276 10.34 15.64 9.72
C PRO A 276 11.83 15.90 9.95
N VAL A 277 12.25 15.94 11.22
CA VAL A 277 13.68 15.98 11.55
C VAL A 277 14.26 14.59 11.26
N PHE A 278 15.39 14.49 10.56
CA PHE A 278 15.97 13.19 10.17
C PHE A 278 17.13 12.76 11.09
N PRO A 279 17.20 11.49 11.55
CA PRO A 279 18.30 11.01 12.41
C PRO A 279 19.62 10.91 11.65
N VAL A 280 20.76 11.14 12.30
CA VAL A 280 22.08 10.87 11.69
C VAL A 280 22.52 9.47 12.11
N PRO A 281 22.81 8.55 11.16
CA PRO A 281 23.30 7.23 11.49
C PRO A 281 24.62 7.26 12.27
N SER A 282 24.70 6.42 13.31
CA SER A 282 25.89 6.23 14.15
C SER A 282 26.14 4.74 14.36
N GLY A 283 27.40 4.38 14.64
CA GLY A 283 27.78 2.99 14.93
C GLY A 283 27.82 2.04 13.72
N VAL A 284 27.78 2.55 12.49
CA VAL A 284 27.99 1.74 11.27
C VAL A 284 29.46 1.79 10.86
N PRO A 285 30.23 0.69 10.96
CA PRO A 285 31.62 0.68 10.52
C PRO A 285 31.70 0.83 8.99
N ASN A 286 32.70 1.52 8.48
CA ASN A 286 32.92 1.71 7.03
C ASN A 286 31.70 2.26 6.27
N GLN A 287 30.88 3.10 6.91
CA GLN A 287 29.79 3.80 6.24
C GLN A 287 30.36 4.75 5.19
N LEU A 288 29.87 4.65 3.96
CA LEU A 288 30.24 5.54 2.87
C LEU A 288 29.35 6.79 2.87
N PHE A 289 28.02 6.59 2.80
CA PHE A 289 27.03 7.65 2.88
C PHE A 289 25.66 7.05 3.24
N TYR A 290 24.66 7.91 3.44
CA TYR A 290 23.30 7.46 3.71
C TYR A 290 22.26 8.28 2.94
N LEU A 291 21.09 7.66 2.71
CA LEU A 291 19.97 8.26 1.99
C LEU A 291 18.71 8.34 2.86
N GLN A 292 18.13 9.53 2.88
CA GLN A 292 16.90 9.86 3.61
C GLN A 292 15.87 10.48 2.68
N ARG A 293 14.58 10.40 3.04
CA ARG A 293 13.49 10.92 2.20
C ARG A 293 12.22 11.20 2.98
N ASP A 294 11.39 12.10 2.49
CA ASP A 294 10.05 12.27 3.05
C ASP A 294 9.08 11.16 2.62
N PRO A 295 8.04 10.87 3.42
CA PRO A 295 7.82 11.29 4.81
C PRO A 295 8.55 10.37 5.83
N ASN A 296 9.39 9.44 5.36
CA ASN A 296 9.87 8.32 6.16
C ASN A 296 11.32 8.51 6.66
N THR A 297 11.49 8.52 7.99
CA THR A 297 12.80 8.71 8.65
C THR A 297 13.73 7.48 8.59
N ASN A 298 13.24 6.32 8.16
CA ASN A 298 14.08 5.14 7.91
C ASN A 298 15.16 5.49 6.91
N THR A 299 16.40 5.13 7.22
CA THR A 299 17.56 5.57 6.46
C THR A 299 18.15 4.39 5.71
N VAL A 300 18.47 4.58 4.43
CA VAL A 300 19.25 3.61 3.67
C VAL A 300 20.71 3.89 3.91
N ILE A 301 21.46 2.87 4.31
CA ILE A 301 22.88 2.94 4.54
C ILE A 301 23.62 2.30 3.38
N TYR A 302 24.66 2.98 2.92
CA TYR A 302 25.61 2.46 1.93
C TYR A 302 26.93 2.25 2.66
N GLN A 303 27.29 1.00 2.86
CA GLN A 303 28.46 0.57 3.61
C GLN A 303 29.47 -0.07 2.65
N LEU A 304 30.76 0.15 2.88
CA LEU A 304 31.81 -0.55 2.14
C LEU A 304 31.73 -2.05 2.43
N ASN A 305 31.67 -2.87 1.39
CA ASN A 305 31.58 -4.32 1.54
C ASN A 305 32.98 -4.95 1.53
N LEU A 306 33.44 -5.39 2.69
CA LEU A 306 34.72 -6.08 2.86
C LEU A 306 34.47 -7.57 3.12
N ASN A 307 35.25 -8.42 2.47
CA ASN A 307 35.24 -9.86 2.74
C ASN A 307 35.88 -10.18 4.11
N SER A 308 35.85 -11.45 4.49
CA SER A 308 36.41 -11.94 5.78
C SER A 308 37.89 -11.65 5.99
N ALA A 309 38.64 -11.36 4.90
CA ALA A 309 40.06 -11.00 4.92
C ALA A 309 40.29 -9.48 4.89
N GLY A 310 39.23 -8.66 4.99
CA GLY A 310 39.32 -7.20 4.95
C GLY A 310 39.58 -6.61 3.57
N LYS A 311 39.51 -7.42 2.50
CA LYS A 311 39.63 -6.97 1.11
C LYS A 311 38.25 -6.59 0.56
N LEU A 312 38.19 -5.53 -0.26
CA LEU A 312 36.97 -5.10 -0.94
C LEU A 312 36.38 -6.24 -1.79
N ASP A 313 35.07 -6.44 -1.67
CA ASP A 313 34.32 -7.28 -2.60
C ASP A 313 34.25 -6.58 -3.96
N GLU A 314 34.88 -7.16 -4.98
CA GLU A 314 34.97 -6.52 -6.30
C GLU A 314 33.67 -6.65 -7.12
N GLU A 315 32.78 -7.58 -6.77
CA GLU A 315 31.49 -7.79 -7.45
C GLU A 315 30.40 -6.90 -6.85
N GLU A 316 30.30 -6.86 -5.52
CA GLU A 316 29.40 -5.96 -4.79
C GLU A 316 30.19 -5.09 -3.78
N PRO A 317 30.91 -4.04 -4.22
CA PRO A 317 31.76 -3.23 -3.32
C PRO A 317 30.99 -2.39 -2.30
N VAL A 318 29.65 -2.29 -2.43
CA VAL A 318 28.77 -1.52 -1.56
C VAL A 318 27.63 -2.40 -1.06
N ARG A 319 27.59 -2.64 0.25
CA ARG A 319 26.47 -3.29 0.94
C ARG A 319 25.42 -2.24 1.29
N ILE A 320 24.16 -2.56 1.01
CA ILE A 320 23.03 -1.63 1.17
C ILE A 320 21.96 -2.25 2.06
N PHE A 321 21.58 -1.53 3.12
CA PHE A 321 20.57 -1.98 4.07
C PHE A 321 19.81 -0.80 4.69
N TRP A 322 18.64 -1.09 5.26
CA TRP A 322 17.84 -0.17 6.04
C TRP A 322 18.32 -0.10 7.48
N ILE A 323 18.37 1.09 8.04
CA ILE A 323 18.15 1.29 9.48
C ILE A 323 16.72 1.79 9.67
N ARG A 324 15.89 0.94 10.26
CA ARG A 324 14.48 1.24 10.54
C ARG A 324 14.35 1.95 11.88
N TYR A 325 14.54 3.27 11.88
CA TYR A 325 14.40 4.07 13.10
C TYR A 325 12.99 4.03 13.69
N ALA A 326 11.97 3.79 12.86
CA ALA A 326 10.59 3.55 13.32
C ALA A 326 10.44 2.22 14.10
N GLU A 327 11.37 1.27 13.95
CA GLU A 327 11.33 -0.08 14.52
C GLU A 327 12.61 -0.33 15.36
N HIS A 328 12.86 0.52 16.37
CA HIS A 328 13.99 0.40 17.29
C HIS A 328 15.40 0.43 16.64
N GLY A 329 15.52 0.97 15.43
CA GLY A 329 16.81 1.06 14.73
C GLY A 329 17.31 -0.28 14.18
N GLN A 330 16.41 -1.27 14.00
CA GLN A 330 16.79 -2.57 13.43
C GLN A 330 17.38 -2.42 12.02
N GLN A 331 18.42 -3.19 11.76
CA GLN A 331 19.00 -3.33 10.43
C GLN A 331 18.23 -4.35 9.61
N GLN A 332 17.88 -4.01 8.37
CA GLN A 332 17.21 -4.94 7.46
C GLN A 332 17.76 -4.80 6.05
N ASP A 333 18.09 -5.91 5.40
CA ASP A 333 18.53 -5.88 4.00
C ASP A 333 17.42 -5.39 3.05
N LEU A 334 17.83 -4.78 1.93
CA LEU A 334 16.91 -4.44 0.86
C LEU A 334 16.32 -5.71 0.24
N ASN A 335 15.00 -5.73 0.06
CA ASN A 335 14.36 -6.78 -0.75
C ASN A 335 14.76 -6.66 -2.23
N PHE A 336 14.55 -7.74 -3.01
CA PHE A 336 14.94 -7.80 -4.42
C PHE A 336 14.43 -6.62 -5.25
N ILE A 337 13.20 -6.17 -5.00
CA ILE A 337 12.58 -5.09 -5.77
C ILE A 337 13.20 -3.73 -5.41
N GLN A 338 13.38 -3.44 -4.12
CA GLN A 338 14.03 -2.22 -3.64
C GLN A 338 15.46 -2.10 -4.15
N ARG A 339 16.20 -3.22 -4.16
CA ARG A 339 17.56 -3.28 -4.71
C ARG A 339 17.56 -3.04 -6.22
N LYS A 340 16.70 -3.71 -6.98
CA LYS A 340 16.74 -3.65 -8.44
C LYS A 340 16.21 -2.34 -9.03
N PHE A 341 15.27 -1.66 -8.38
CA PHE A 341 14.54 -0.54 -8.98
C PHE A 341 14.57 0.78 -8.18
N ALA A 342 15.02 0.76 -6.92
CA ALA A 342 15.01 1.97 -6.09
C ALA A 342 16.41 2.31 -5.57
N TYR A 343 16.78 1.73 -4.43
CA TYR A 343 17.94 2.13 -3.64
C TYR A 343 19.21 1.34 -3.96
N GLY A 344 19.14 0.36 -4.86
CA GLY A 344 20.36 -0.35 -5.28
C GLY A 344 21.29 0.55 -6.07
N VAL A 345 22.56 0.19 -6.03
CA VAL A 345 23.62 0.84 -6.78
C VAL A 345 24.31 -0.22 -7.63
N LYS A 346 24.49 0.07 -8.91
CA LYS A 346 25.35 -0.72 -9.80
C LYS A 346 26.76 -0.15 -9.73
N ALA A 347 27.74 -1.00 -9.45
CA ALA A 347 29.15 -0.64 -9.45
C ALA A 347 29.82 -1.11 -10.74
N ASN A 348 30.46 -0.19 -11.46
CA ASN A 348 31.28 -0.48 -12.63
C ASN A 348 32.74 -0.16 -12.28
N LYS A 349 33.64 -1.14 -12.38
CA LYS A 349 35.07 -0.92 -12.13
C LYS A 349 35.66 -0.07 -13.26
N ILE A 350 36.31 1.04 -12.91
CA ILE A 350 36.91 1.98 -13.88
C ILE A 350 38.43 2.14 -13.69
N GLY A 351 39.00 1.50 -12.66
CA GLY A 351 40.44 1.47 -12.41
C GLY A 351 40.79 0.68 -11.13
N PRO A 352 42.08 0.62 -10.75
CA PRO A 352 42.49 0.04 -9.48
C PRO A 352 41.86 0.80 -8.32
N ASP A 353 41.15 0.10 -7.43
CA ASP A 353 40.43 0.68 -6.28
C ASP A 353 39.51 1.87 -6.65
N LYS A 354 38.97 1.87 -7.88
CA LYS A 354 38.11 2.94 -8.40
C LYS A 354 36.89 2.37 -9.12
N TYR A 355 35.70 2.74 -8.65
CA TYR A 355 34.41 2.28 -9.19
C TYR A 355 33.49 3.48 -9.47
N GLU A 356 32.81 3.45 -10.60
CA GLU A 356 31.65 4.30 -10.86
C GLU A 356 30.41 3.62 -10.28
N LEU A 357 29.69 4.34 -9.43
CA LEU A 357 28.48 3.93 -8.78
C LEU A 357 27.28 4.64 -9.43
N ARG A 358 26.26 3.89 -9.85
CA ARG A 358 25.02 4.43 -10.43
C ARG A 358 23.80 3.92 -9.69
N PHE A 359 22.93 4.82 -9.24
CA PHE A 359 21.66 4.43 -8.62
C PHE A 359 20.74 3.75 -9.64
N ALA A 360 20.01 2.73 -9.17
CA ALA A 360 18.96 2.06 -9.93
C ALA A 360 17.83 3.03 -10.34
N ALA A 361 17.43 3.92 -9.42
CA ALA A 361 16.36 4.89 -9.68
C ALA A 361 16.81 6.16 -10.43
N TYR A 362 18.09 6.53 -10.37
CA TYR A 362 18.57 7.80 -10.93
C TYR A 362 20.04 7.73 -11.39
N GLY A 363 20.25 7.24 -12.61
CA GLY A 363 21.59 7.04 -13.18
C GLY A 363 22.32 8.31 -13.65
N LYS A 364 21.70 9.50 -13.52
CA LYS A 364 22.27 10.80 -13.94
C LYS A 364 23.16 11.45 -12.87
N LEU A 365 23.15 10.95 -11.64
CA LEU A 365 24.04 11.40 -10.58
C LEU A 365 25.27 10.47 -10.54
N PRO A 366 26.43 10.87 -11.12
CA PRO A 366 27.62 10.04 -11.09
C PRO A 366 28.23 10.05 -9.69
N LEU A 367 28.42 8.87 -9.12
CA LEU A 367 29.12 8.67 -7.85
C LEU A 367 30.41 7.89 -8.11
N TYR A 368 31.49 8.23 -7.42
CA TYR A 368 32.78 7.57 -7.60
C TYR A 368 33.31 7.05 -6.27
N LEU A 369 33.37 5.72 -6.12
CA LEU A 369 34.02 5.07 -4.99
C LEU A 369 35.51 4.95 -5.28
N MET A 370 36.34 5.59 -4.44
CA MET A 370 37.80 5.49 -4.55
C MET A 370 38.47 5.81 -3.24
N ARG A 371 39.75 5.43 -3.13
CA ARG A 371 40.60 5.88 -2.02
C ARG A 371 40.94 7.35 -2.20
N GLY A 372 40.79 8.14 -1.15
CA GLY A 372 41.19 9.55 -1.17
C GLY A 372 41.14 10.18 0.20
N GLY A 373 41.52 11.46 0.28
CA GLY A 373 41.68 12.17 1.55
C GLY A 373 42.95 11.79 2.33
N PRO A 374 43.21 12.45 3.48
CA PRO A 374 44.40 12.19 4.31
C PRO A 374 44.44 10.78 4.92
N ASP A 375 43.29 10.12 5.05
CA ASP A 375 43.12 8.82 5.70
C ASP A 375 43.36 7.63 4.76
N ARG A 376 43.51 7.86 3.44
CA ARG A 376 43.67 6.83 2.39
C ARG A 376 42.55 5.76 2.42
N ALA A 377 41.39 6.09 3.00
CA ALA A 377 40.23 5.22 3.10
C ALA A 377 39.34 5.35 1.86
N PHE A 378 38.46 4.37 1.66
CA PHE A 378 37.47 4.43 0.59
C PHE A 378 36.37 5.43 0.93
N HIS A 379 36.15 6.37 0.02
CA HIS A 379 35.10 7.38 0.10
C HIS A 379 34.33 7.44 -1.21
N VAL A 380 33.09 7.93 -1.15
CA VAL A 380 32.28 8.19 -2.34
C VAL A 380 32.33 9.68 -2.67
N TYR A 381 32.79 10.00 -3.88
CA TYR A 381 32.91 11.36 -4.37
C TYR A 381 31.80 11.68 -5.37
N THR A 382 31.30 12.91 -5.30
CA THR A 382 30.37 13.48 -6.30
C THR A 382 30.59 14.97 -6.41
N ALA A 383 30.13 15.57 -7.51
CA ALA A 383 29.99 17.01 -7.59
C ALA A 383 28.85 17.46 -6.66
N ILE A 384 29.13 18.41 -5.77
CA ILE A 384 28.15 19.10 -4.92
C ILE A 384 28.33 20.60 -5.22
N GLY A 385 27.41 21.18 -6.00
CA GLY A 385 27.60 22.51 -6.58
C GLY A 385 28.71 22.49 -7.64
N SER A 386 29.68 23.39 -7.53
CA SER A 386 30.85 23.49 -8.43
C SER A 386 32.09 22.75 -7.93
N GLN A 387 32.00 22.04 -6.80
CA GLN A 387 33.14 21.38 -6.15
C GLN A 387 32.97 19.85 -6.09
N GLN A 388 34.08 19.13 -6.18
CA GLN A 388 34.12 17.70 -5.94
C GLN A 388 34.25 17.44 -4.43
N SER A 389 33.28 16.73 -3.86
CA SER A 389 33.15 16.54 -2.41
C SER A 389 32.97 15.08 -2.03
N VAL A 390 33.39 14.72 -0.82
CA VAL A 390 33.07 13.42 -0.21
C VAL A 390 31.61 13.46 0.23
N LEU A 391 30.78 12.57 -0.34
CA LEU A 391 29.37 12.49 -0.07
C LEU A 391 29.11 11.96 1.34
N GLU A 392 28.29 12.65 2.12
CA GLU A 392 27.87 12.23 3.46
C GLU A 392 26.41 11.79 3.46
N ARG A 393 25.53 12.60 2.86
CA ARG A 393 24.08 12.39 2.86
C ARG A 393 23.45 12.79 1.53
N ILE A 394 22.53 11.94 1.08
CA ILE A 394 21.52 12.28 0.07
C ILE A 394 20.17 12.40 0.76
N TYR A 395 19.47 13.50 0.54
CA TYR A 395 18.11 13.70 1.03
C TYR A 395 17.15 13.96 -0.14
N LEU A 396 16.05 13.21 -0.18
CA LEU A 396 15.00 13.35 -1.19
C LEU A 396 13.79 14.04 -0.56
N HIS A 397 13.49 15.27 -0.99
CA HIS A 397 12.25 15.92 -0.60
C HIS A 397 11.13 15.44 -1.53
N ILE A 398 10.16 14.72 -0.96
CA ILE A 398 9.07 14.09 -1.72
C ILE A 398 7.75 14.73 -1.30
N GLU A 399 7.04 15.30 -2.27
CA GLU A 399 5.74 15.92 -2.04
C GLU A 399 4.69 15.29 -2.95
N GLY A 400 3.98 14.30 -2.40
CA GLY A 400 3.03 13.49 -3.13
C GLY A 400 3.70 12.45 -4.05
N GLY A 401 2.96 11.97 -5.04
CA GLY A 401 3.35 10.82 -5.86
C GLY A 401 2.94 9.49 -5.24
N THR A 402 3.30 8.39 -5.90
CA THR A 402 3.01 7.02 -5.43
C THR A 402 4.28 6.37 -4.89
N PHE A 403 4.16 5.28 -4.13
CA PHE A 403 5.32 4.54 -3.64
C PHE A 403 6.34 4.18 -4.74
N TRP A 404 5.87 3.94 -5.97
CA TRP A 404 6.70 3.57 -7.12
C TRP A 404 7.23 4.77 -7.92
N VAL A 405 6.52 5.90 -7.86
CA VAL A 405 6.88 7.13 -8.57
C VAL A 405 6.66 8.29 -7.60
N PRO A 406 7.59 8.48 -6.65
CA PRO A 406 7.51 9.61 -5.73
C PRO A 406 7.73 10.90 -6.51
N ASN A 407 6.98 11.94 -6.16
CA ASN A 407 7.18 13.26 -6.74
C ASN A 407 8.32 13.95 -5.99
N VAL A 408 9.55 13.71 -6.44
CA VAL A 408 10.76 14.29 -5.84
C VAL A 408 10.87 15.75 -6.25
N LYS A 409 10.60 16.66 -5.32
CA LYS A 409 10.68 18.11 -5.57
C LYS A 409 12.13 18.56 -5.72
N TYR A 410 13.00 18.08 -4.84
CA TYR A 410 14.44 18.30 -4.94
C TYR A 410 15.22 17.18 -4.27
N VAL A 411 16.46 17.04 -4.71
CA VAL A 411 17.49 16.23 -4.07
C VAL A 411 18.50 17.18 -3.44
N GLU A 412 18.76 16.99 -2.15
CA GLU A 412 19.83 17.66 -1.43
C GLU A 412 21.01 16.70 -1.27
N LEU A 413 22.18 17.14 -1.71
CA LEU A 413 23.45 16.48 -1.43
C LEU A 413 24.16 17.27 -0.34
N LYS A 414 24.60 16.57 0.70
CA LYS A 414 25.49 17.08 1.73
C LYS A 414 26.76 16.24 1.73
N GLY A 415 27.90 16.90 1.80
CA GLY A 415 29.20 16.27 1.87
C GLY A 415 30.24 17.19 2.48
N ASN A 416 31.50 16.80 2.41
CA ASN A 416 32.62 17.58 2.93
C ASN A 416 33.67 17.79 1.85
N ASN A 417 34.29 18.97 1.84
CA ASN A 417 35.42 19.25 0.95
C ASN A 417 36.60 18.31 1.32
N PRO A 418 37.22 17.60 0.36
CA PRO A 418 38.28 16.63 0.66
C PRO A 418 39.55 17.26 1.28
N ALA A 419 39.81 18.54 0.99
CA ALA A 419 40.99 19.26 1.45
C ALA A 419 40.73 20.06 2.74
N THR A 420 39.65 20.84 2.80
CA THR A 420 39.36 21.74 3.94
C THR A 420 38.50 21.08 5.02
N ARG A 421 37.85 19.95 4.72
CA ARG A 421 36.83 19.28 5.55
C ARG A 421 35.60 20.15 5.89
N GLU A 422 35.43 21.27 5.20
CA GLU A 422 34.27 22.12 5.37
C GLU A 422 33.03 21.45 4.75
N PRO A 423 31.86 21.55 5.41
CA PRO A 423 30.63 20.97 4.89
C PRO A 423 30.14 21.75 3.66
N VAL A 424 29.72 21.02 2.63
CA VAL A 424 29.17 21.55 1.38
C VAL A 424 27.78 20.96 1.17
N VAL A 425 26.81 21.81 0.83
CA VAL A 425 25.42 21.42 0.55
C VAL A 425 24.99 21.99 -0.79
N SER A 426 24.31 21.19 -1.59
CA SER A 426 23.69 21.61 -2.85
C SER A 426 22.33 20.95 -3.01
N ARG A 427 21.40 21.67 -3.66
CA ARG A 427 20.08 21.15 -4.02
C ARG A 427 19.87 21.27 -5.52
N PHE A 428 19.28 20.24 -6.12
CA PHE A 428 18.85 20.26 -7.51
C PHE A 428 17.49 19.57 -7.67
N THR A 429 16.73 19.97 -8.68
CA THR A 429 15.44 19.39 -9.03
C THR A 429 15.64 18.20 -9.98
N VAL A 430 14.76 17.19 -9.90
CA VAL A 430 14.87 15.92 -10.64
C VAL A 430 13.76 15.75 -11.65
#